data_AF-A0A101UHU3-F1
#
_entry.id   AF-A0A101UHU3-F1
#
_cell.length_a   1.000
_cell.length_b   1.000
_cell.length_c   1.000
_cell.angle_alpha   90.00
_cell.angle_beta   90.00
_cell.angle_gamma   90.00
#
_symmetry.space_group_name_H-M   'P 1'
#
loop_
_entity.id
_entity.type
_entity.pdbx_description
1 polymer ?
#
loop_
_entity_poly.entity_id
_entity_poly.type
_entity_poly.pdbx_seq_one_letter_code
_entity_poly.pdbx_strand_id
1 'polypeptide(L)'
;MFLLFLLSLVSLVALLLFPASPLAPAGTAAAADQPAVTLSGAEAGTGASVTVSGSGWRPRTLLMLLICGRASPARGLTGGTNSCANADGRAVTTDAQGRFTRALPVSEPPDPCPCVVHVATATGARAQVDVVFRVAGHPVEPLPAASSSGGRLAVLTDTRLDGSGGLLTWFGAPPARTLVLTVGNLGTTTVKDPVFEVGTAHGVFAPQWDERQWRGTIPPGGRARVKLPVELSAGAHGAYTVSLKYGGRVLAEQPWAVGRPWGVTLFWILLCLVVPAAVFRIGMAVVDRVRPRSRRARPTRRFRRPRTGPGPDGPGGREPSAVPASTSAILPWFTPGTAPVPADRLSAPHDDRPTSPRLPAGREPSE
;
A
#
# COMPACT_ATOMS: atom_id res chain seq x y z
N MET A 1 -50.08 -55.35 3.14
CA MET A 1 -48.86 -56.10 3.52
C MET A 1 -48.30 -56.99 2.39
N PHE A 2 -48.95 -57.12 1.24
CA PHE A 2 -48.40 -57.85 0.07
C PHE A 2 -47.70 -56.94 -0.96
N LEU A 3 -48.05 -55.64 -1.00
CA LEU A 3 -47.45 -54.69 -1.95
C LEU A 3 -46.05 -54.20 -1.55
N LEU A 4 -45.70 -54.25 -0.25
CA LEU A 4 -44.39 -53.87 0.27
C LEU A 4 -43.31 -54.94 0.03
N PHE A 5 -43.72 -56.21 -0.13
CA PHE A 5 -42.78 -57.32 -0.40
C PHE A 5 -42.31 -57.35 -1.86
N LEU A 6 -43.12 -56.87 -2.81
CA LEU A 6 -42.78 -56.81 -4.23
C LEU A 6 -41.74 -55.71 -4.55
N LEU A 7 -41.72 -54.62 -3.78
CA LEU A 7 -40.73 -53.54 -3.95
C LEU A 7 -39.34 -53.89 -3.40
N SER A 8 -39.25 -54.78 -2.40
CA SER A 8 -37.94 -55.24 -1.88
C SER A 8 -37.25 -56.27 -2.78
N LEU A 9 -37.99 -57.04 -3.59
CA LEU A 9 -37.40 -58.06 -4.46
C LEU A 9 -36.74 -57.45 -5.71
N VAL A 10 -37.26 -56.31 -6.21
CA VAL A 10 -36.71 -55.62 -7.39
C VAL A 10 -35.40 -54.89 -7.06
N SER A 11 -35.20 -54.48 -5.81
CA SER A 11 -33.97 -53.80 -5.39
C SER A 11 -32.77 -54.74 -5.16
N LEU A 12 -33.01 -56.06 -5.02
CA LEU A 12 -31.95 -57.05 -4.81
C LEU A 12 -31.35 -57.58 -6.13
N VAL A 13 -32.10 -57.51 -7.23
CA VAL A 13 -31.65 -58.01 -8.55
C VAL A 13 -30.82 -56.96 -9.31
N ALA A 14 -30.95 -55.68 -8.98
CA ALA A 14 -30.15 -54.61 -9.58
C ALA A 14 -28.70 -54.51 -9.07
N LEU A 15 -28.35 -55.23 -7.99
CA LEU A 15 -26.99 -55.24 -7.41
C LEU A 15 -26.10 -56.39 -7.93
N LEU A 16 -26.64 -57.27 -8.77
CA LEU A 16 -25.94 -58.48 -9.28
C LEU A 16 -25.38 -58.33 -10.71
N LEU A 17 -25.43 -57.13 -11.31
CA LEU A 17 -25.05 -56.89 -12.71
C LEU A 17 -24.07 -55.72 -12.88
N PHE A 18 -23.02 -55.65 -12.07
CA PHE A 18 -21.83 -54.85 -12.39
C PHE A 18 -20.57 -55.74 -12.46
N PRO A 19 -19.86 -55.75 -13.59
CA PRO A 19 -18.80 -56.71 -13.87
C PRO A 19 -17.53 -56.43 -13.06
N ALA A 20 -16.90 -57.52 -12.62
CA ALA A 20 -15.59 -57.54 -11.99
C ALA A 20 -14.50 -57.09 -12.99
N SER A 21 -13.90 -55.92 -12.74
CA SER A 21 -12.61 -55.55 -13.34
C SER A 21 -11.47 -56.11 -12.47
N PRO A 22 -10.44 -56.74 -13.06
CA PRO A 22 -9.31 -57.25 -12.30
C PRO A 22 -8.48 -56.08 -11.73
N LEU A 23 -8.30 -56.06 -10.41
CA LEU A 23 -7.28 -55.25 -9.76
C LEU A 23 -5.90 -55.77 -10.19
N ALA A 24 -5.28 -55.06 -11.14
CA ALA A 24 -3.83 -55.06 -11.28
C ALA A 24 -3.21 -54.43 -10.01
N PRO A 25 -2.01 -54.88 -9.57
CA PRO A 25 -1.36 -54.32 -8.40
C PRO A 25 -1.11 -52.84 -8.62
N ALA A 26 -1.64 -52.02 -7.72
CA ALA A 26 -1.36 -50.60 -7.64
C ALA A 26 0.15 -50.43 -7.45
N GLY A 27 0.84 -50.10 -8.54
CA GLY A 27 2.16 -49.52 -8.47
C GLY A 27 2.10 -48.33 -7.53
N THR A 28 2.99 -48.32 -6.54
CA THR A 28 3.33 -47.18 -5.71
C THR A 28 3.34 -45.91 -6.54
N ALA A 29 2.30 -45.09 -6.39
CA ALA A 29 2.28 -43.74 -6.93
C ALA A 29 3.48 -43.01 -6.33
N ALA A 30 4.48 -42.74 -7.18
CA ALA A 30 5.63 -41.95 -6.84
C ALA A 30 5.14 -40.62 -6.26
N ALA A 31 5.56 -40.35 -5.02
CA ALA A 31 5.45 -39.02 -4.45
C ALA A 31 6.01 -38.03 -5.47
N ALA A 32 5.27 -36.97 -5.76
CA ALA A 32 5.74 -35.90 -6.64
C ALA A 32 7.15 -35.49 -6.20
N ASP A 33 8.13 -35.74 -7.08
CA ASP A 33 9.56 -35.67 -6.80
C ASP A 33 9.95 -34.29 -6.25
N GLN A 34 10.11 -34.19 -4.94
CA GLN A 34 10.83 -33.07 -4.33
C GLN A 34 12.33 -33.26 -4.60
N PRO A 35 13.07 -32.19 -4.90
CA PRO A 35 14.52 -32.28 -5.07
C PRO A 35 15.17 -32.89 -3.83
N ALA A 36 15.97 -33.93 -4.04
CA ALA A 36 16.71 -34.63 -3.00
C ALA A 36 18.20 -34.55 -3.29
N VAL A 37 19.00 -34.51 -2.23
CA VAL A 37 20.46 -34.49 -2.28
C VAL A 37 21.01 -35.45 -1.22
N THR A 38 21.99 -36.26 -1.61
CA THR A 38 22.74 -37.16 -0.74
C THR A 38 24.24 -36.90 -0.87
N LEU A 39 24.96 -37.09 0.23
CA LEU A 39 26.41 -36.93 0.30
C LEU A 39 27.05 -38.29 0.49
N SER A 40 28.22 -38.52 -0.11
CA SER A 40 28.99 -39.75 0.10
C SER A 40 29.52 -39.91 1.53
N GLY A 41 29.56 -38.82 2.29
CA GLY A 41 29.94 -38.79 3.70
C GLY A 41 29.39 -37.56 4.41
N ALA A 42 29.19 -37.65 5.72
CA ALA A 42 28.68 -36.55 6.54
C ALA A 42 29.79 -35.60 7.04
N GLU A 43 31.06 -35.98 6.87
CA GLU A 43 32.22 -35.24 7.34
C GLU A 43 33.41 -35.45 6.41
N ALA A 44 34.20 -34.40 6.19
CA ALA A 44 35.54 -34.50 5.64
C ALA A 44 36.39 -33.27 6.04
N GLY A 45 37.72 -33.39 5.94
CA GLY A 45 38.64 -32.28 6.18
C GLY A 45 38.87 -31.40 4.97
N THR A 46 39.41 -30.20 5.21
CA THR A 46 39.83 -29.25 4.17
C THR A 46 40.80 -29.89 3.18
N GLY A 47 40.59 -29.67 1.88
CA GLY A 47 41.38 -30.25 0.79
C GLY A 47 40.91 -31.64 0.33
N ALA A 48 40.01 -32.30 1.07
CA ALA A 48 39.34 -33.51 0.60
C ALA A 48 38.25 -33.18 -0.45
N SER A 49 37.58 -34.21 -0.96
CA SER A 49 36.39 -34.04 -1.80
C SER A 49 35.25 -34.91 -1.30
N VAL A 50 34.02 -34.38 -1.36
CA VAL A 50 32.79 -35.10 -1.07
C VAL A 50 31.97 -35.24 -2.34
N THR A 51 31.43 -36.42 -2.61
CA THR A 51 30.55 -36.62 -3.77
C THR A 51 29.13 -36.27 -3.39
N VAL A 52 28.56 -35.31 -4.13
CA VAL A 52 27.18 -34.85 -4.00
C VAL A 52 26.37 -35.47 -5.12
N SER A 53 25.32 -36.22 -4.75
CA SER A 53 24.37 -36.80 -5.70
C SER A 53 23.00 -36.21 -5.46
N GLY A 54 22.25 -35.90 -6.52
CA GLY A 54 20.90 -35.39 -6.39
C GLY A 54 19.93 -36.00 -7.40
N SER A 55 18.65 -35.95 -7.06
CA SER A 55 17.52 -36.46 -7.87
C SER A 55 16.29 -35.57 -7.67
N GLY A 56 15.28 -35.72 -8.52
CA GLY A 56 14.03 -34.94 -8.44
C GLY A 56 14.19 -33.46 -8.85
N TRP A 57 15.32 -33.09 -9.45
CA TRP A 57 15.52 -31.75 -9.99
C TRP A 57 14.86 -31.62 -11.36
N ARG A 58 14.66 -30.39 -11.82
CA ARG A 58 14.23 -30.18 -13.20
C ARG A 58 15.30 -30.71 -14.16
N PRO A 59 14.93 -31.38 -15.26
CA PRO A 59 15.89 -31.82 -16.27
C PRO A 59 16.67 -30.65 -16.87
N ARG A 60 17.93 -30.89 -17.27
CA ARG A 60 18.79 -29.93 -17.99
C ARG A 60 18.90 -28.54 -17.32
N THR A 61 18.87 -28.50 -15.99
CA THR A 61 18.93 -27.26 -15.20
C THR A 61 20.31 -27.11 -14.58
N LEU A 62 20.85 -25.88 -14.62
CA LEU A 62 22.14 -25.55 -14.03
C LEU A 62 21.99 -25.37 -12.51
N LEU A 63 22.74 -26.14 -11.74
CA LEU A 63 22.81 -26.08 -10.28
C LEU A 63 24.19 -25.60 -9.85
N MET A 64 24.22 -24.89 -8.72
CA MET A 64 25.43 -24.51 -7.98
C MET A 64 25.48 -25.26 -6.66
N LEU A 65 26.63 -25.85 -6.39
CA LEU A 65 26.94 -26.59 -5.16
C LEU A 65 28.00 -25.81 -4.39
N LEU A 66 27.72 -25.50 -3.13
CA LEU A 66 28.62 -24.76 -2.25
C LEU A 66 28.63 -25.37 -0.84
N ILE A 67 29.74 -25.18 -0.12
CA ILE A 67 29.79 -25.39 1.33
C ILE A 67 29.61 -24.04 2.00
N CYS A 68 28.67 -23.96 2.94
CA CYS A 68 28.33 -22.71 3.61
C CYS A 68 28.36 -22.86 5.14
N GLY A 69 28.92 -21.86 5.81
CA GLY A 69 28.91 -21.70 7.25
C GLY A 69 27.66 -20.96 7.73
N ARG A 70 27.44 -20.96 9.05
CA ARG A 70 26.26 -20.35 9.71
C ARG A 70 24.95 -20.72 9.01
N ALA A 71 24.81 -22.00 8.69
CA ALA A 71 23.67 -22.53 7.97
C ALA A 71 23.12 -23.80 8.62
N SER A 72 21.83 -24.06 8.39
CA SER A 72 21.20 -25.34 8.76
C SER A 72 20.04 -25.62 7.81
N PRO A 73 19.67 -26.89 7.55
CA PRO A 73 18.53 -27.19 6.68
C PRO A 73 17.21 -26.56 7.15
N ALA A 74 17.05 -26.36 8.47
CA ALA A 74 15.87 -25.74 9.04
C ALA A 74 15.83 -24.20 8.88
N ARG A 75 16.98 -23.53 8.75
CA ARG A 75 17.07 -22.06 8.68
C ARG A 75 17.65 -21.51 7.36
N GLY A 76 18.14 -22.39 6.50
CA GLY A 76 18.90 -22.02 5.31
C GLY A 76 20.21 -21.29 5.64
N LEU A 77 20.60 -20.39 4.72
CA LEU A 77 21.84 -19.61 4.76
C LEU A 77 21.65 -18.29 5.52
N THR A 78 22.03 -18.23 6.81
CA THR A 78 21.76 -17.05 7.66
C THR A 78 22.55 -15.81 7.23
N GLY A 79 23.80 -15.97 6.78
CA GLY A 79 24.61 -14.86 6.24
C GLY A 79 24.54 -14.73 4.71
N GLY A 80 23.59 -15.43 4.07
CA GLY A 80 23.44 -15.44 2.62
C GLY A 80 24.61 -16.13 1.90
N THR A 81 24.83 -15.79 0.63
CA THR A 81 25.90 -16.38 -0.19
C THR A 81 27.30 -15.97 0.27
N ASN A 82 27.44 -14.91 1.08
CA ASN A 82 28.74 -14.48 1.61
C ASN A 82 29.29 -15.43 2.67
N SER A 83 28.44 -16.25 3.29
CA SER A 83 28.84 -17.31 4.23
C SER A 83 29.32 -18.58 3.54
N CYS A 84 29.32 -18.61 2.20
CA CYS A 84 29.70 -19.77 1.41
C CYS A 84 31.13 -19.67 0.87
N ALA A 85 31.78 -20.82 0.74
CA ALA A 85 33.06 -20.96 0.07
C ALA A 85 32.87 -20.84 -1.47
N ASN A 86 32.61 -19.62 -1.95
CA ASN A 86 32.26 -19.35 -3.35
C ASN A 86 33.37 -19.70 -4.34
N ALA A 87 34.63 -19.55 -3.93
CA ALA A 87 35.80 -19.86 -4.78
C ALA A 87 35.89 -21.34 -5.15
N ASP A 88 35.44 -22.22 -4.25
CA ASP A 88 35.50 -23.67 -4.41
C ASP A 88 34.17 -24.30 -4.85
N GLY A 89 33.17 -23.46 -5.14
CA GLY A 89 31.87 -23.90 -5.64
C GLY A 89 31.99 -24.74 -6.91
N ARG A 90 31.00 -25.61 -7.15
CA ARG A 90 30.91 -26.40 -8.38
C ARG A 90 29.56 -26.20 -9.05
N ALA A 91 29.62 -25.95 -10.35
CA ALA A 91 28.45 -25.95 -11.21
C ALA A 91 28.22 -27.37 -11.77
N VAL A 92 26.97 -27.80 -11.85
CA VAL A 92 26.57 -29.06 -12.50
C VAL A 92 25.23 -28.88 -13.20
N THR A 93 25.07 -29.50 -14.36
CA THR A 93 23.79 -29.54 -15.07
C THR A 93 23.13 -30.90 -14.85
N THR A 94 21.85 -30.90 -14.50
CA THR A 94 21.08 -32.14 -14.33
C THR A 94 20.86 -32.86 -15.66
N ASP A 95 20.77 -34.19 -15.62
CA ASP A 95 20.47 -35.02 -16.78
C ASP A 95 19.00 -34.90 -17.24
N ALA A 96 18.61 -35.71 -18.22
CA ALA A 96 17.24 -35.74 -18.74
C ALA A 96 16.21 -36.23 -17.71
N GLN A 97 16.65 -36.91 -16.65
CA GLN A 97 15.82 -37.42 -15.55
C GLN A 97 15.93 -36.55 -14.28
N GLY A 98 16.60 -35.40 -14.34
CA GLY A 98 16.73 -34.52 -13.18
C GLY A 98 17.72 -35.01 -12.12
N ARG A 99 18.67 -35.87 -12.50
CA ARG A 99 19.73 -36.38 -11.62
C ARG A 99 21.06 -35.70 -11.90
N PHE A 100 21.94 -35.70 -10.90
CA PHE A 100 23.33 -35.28 -11.06
C PHE A 100 24.22 -35.99 -10.04
N THR A 101 25.51 -36.09 -10.37
CA THR A 101 26.56 -36.48 -9.43
C THR A 101 27.79 -35.62 -9.69
N ARG A 102 28.36 -35.03 -8.63
CA ARG A 102 29.55 -34.18 -8.74
C ARG A 102 30.40 -34.23 -7.47
N ALA A 103 31.72 -34.32 -7.64
CA ALA A 103 32.66 -34.11 -6.55
C ALA A 103 32.77 -32.61 -6.22
N LEU A 104 32.53 -32.27 -4.96
CA LEU A 104 32.68 -30.93 -4.40
C LEU A 104 33.94 -30.92 -3.52
N PRO A 105 34.95 -30.07 -3.80
CA PRO A 105 36.07 -29.89 -2.89
C PRO A 105 35.57 -29.38 -1.54
N VAL A 106 36.21 -29.85 -0.48
CA VAL A 106 35.91 -29.41 0.88
C VAL A 106 36.85 -28.27 1.23
N SER A 107 36.29 -27.09 1.43
CA SER A 107 37.01 -25.91 1.90
C SER A 107 36.28 -25.24 3.05
N GLU A 108 37.04 -24.45 3.81
CA GLU A 108 36.54 -23.73 4.98
C GLU A 108 35.67 -22.55 4.53
N PRO A 109 34.39 -22.50 4.93
CA PRO A 109 33.57 -21.33 4.66
C PRO A 109 34.04 -20.12 5.48
N PRO A 110 33.78 -18.88 5.00
CA PRO A 110 34.20 -17.66 5.72
C PRO A 110 33.65 -17.52 7.14
N ASP A 111 32.48 -18.12 7.39
CA ASP A 111 31.77 -18.08 8.66
C ASP A 111 31.88 -19.44 9.40
N PRO A 112 31.78 -19.46 10.75
CA PRO A 112 31.84 -20.71 11.53
C PRO A 112 30.67 -21.66 11.23
N CYS A 113 30.87 -22.96 11.45
CA CYS A 113 29.80 -23.95 11.38
C CYS A 113 28.76 -23.73 12.51
N PRO A 114 27.51 -24.22 12.43
CA PRO A 114 27.05 -25.36 11.64
C PRO A 114 27.10 -25.10 10.14
N CYS A 115 27.57 -26.11 9.42
CA CYS A 115 27.82 -26.05 7.99
C CYS A 115 26.83 -26.94 7.23
N VAL A 116 26.54 -26.54 5.99
CA VAL A 116 25.72 -27.32 5.05
C VAL A 116 26.38 -27.34 3.68
N VAL A 117 26.11 -28.42 2.93
CA VAL A 117 26.23 -28.40 1.48
C VAL A 117 24.94 -27.82 0.92
N HIS A 118 25.04 -26.62 0.35
CA HIS A 118 23.96 -25.90 -0.31
C HIS A 118 23.93 -26.23 -1.80
N VAL A 119 22.82 -26.75 -2.28
CA VAL A 119 22.58 -26.98 -3.71
C VAL A 119 21.42 -26.12 -4.16
N ALA A 120 21.62 -25.25 -5.15
CA ALA A 120 20.57 -24.37 -5.65
C ALA A 120 20.61 -24.21 -7.16
N THR A 121 19.43 -23.97 -7.76
CA THR A 121 19.32 -23.57 -9.17
C THR A 121 20.00 -22.23 -9.42
N ALA A 122 20.96 -22.21 -10.34
CA ALA A 122 21.68 -21.01 -10.73
C ALA A 122 20.78 -20.04 -11.51
N THR A 123 19.94 -20.57 -12.38
CA THR A 123 19.05 -19.82 -13.28
C THR A 123 17.64 -20.41 -13.29
N GLY A 124 16.65 -19.60 -13.65
CA GLY A 124 15.25 -20.02 -13.78
C GLY A 124 14.50 -20.13 -12.46
N ALA A 125 13.56 -21.08 -12.38
CA ALA A 125 12.72 -21.27 -11.20
C ALA A 125 13.58 -21.74 -10.01
N ARG A 126 13.40 -21.07 -8.87
CA ARG A 126 14.18 -21.32 -7.66
C ARG A 126 13.84 -22.69 -7.07
N ALA A 127 14.85 -23.55 -6.94
CA ALA A 127 14.82 -24.73 -6.10
C ALA A 127 16.16 -24.84 -5.36
N GLN A 128 16.12 -25.28 -4.10
CA GLN A 128 17.31 -25.42 -3.27
C GLN A 128 17.14 -26.55 -2.26
N VAL A 129 18.26 -27.17 -1.88
CA VAL A 129 18.34 -28.21 -0.85
C VAL A 129 19.62 -27.99 -0.05
N ASP A 130 19.49 -28.03 1.27
CA ASP A 130 20.60 -27.90 2.21
C ASP A 130 20.78 -29.22 2.96
N VAL A 131 21.99 -29.77 2.95
CA VAL A 131 22.32 -31.02 3.68
C VAL A 131 23.41 -30.74 4.70
N VAL A 132 23.20 -31.17 5.95
CA VAL A 132 24.20 -30.99 7.02
C VAL A 132 25.51 -31.65 6.64
N PHE A 133 26.62 -30.92 6.82
CA PHE A 133 27.96 -31.44 6.54
C PHE A 133 28.94 -30.88 7.57
N ARG A 134 29.83 -31.72 8.10
CA ARG A 134 30.87 -31.31 9.05
C ARG A 134 32.20 -31.11 8.31
N VAL A 135 32.74 -29.91 8.38
CA VAL A 135 34.10 -29.62 7.94
C VAL A 135 35.03 -29.87 9.11
N ALA A 136 35.86 -30.92 9.04
CA ALA A 136 36.74 -31.28 10.14
C ALA A 136 37.78 -30.17 10.39
N GLY A 137 37.89 -29.72 11.63
CA GLY A 137 38.82 -28.65 12.04
C GLY A 137 38.25 -27.22 11.95
N HIS A 138 37.08 -27.00 11.35
CA HIS A 138 36.47 -25.67 11.26
C HIS A 138 35.76 -25.27 12.57
N PRO A 139 35.89 -24.02 13.06
CA PRO A 139 35.20 -23.56 14.26
C PRO A 139 33.68 -23.73 14.18
N VAL A 140 33.07 -24.14 15.28
CA VAL A 140 31.62 -24.32 15.42
C VAL A 140 31.08 -23.32 16.43
N GLU A 141 30.15 -22.47 16.00
CA GLU A 141 29.43 -21.51 16.82
C GLU A 141 27.92 -21.76 16.69
N PRO A 142 27.16 -21.70 17.81
CA PRO A 142 25.70 -21.76 17.73
C PRO A 142 25.16 -20.68 16.79
N LEU A 143 24.26 -21.08 15.90
CA LEU A 143 23.56 -20.14 15.04
C LEU A 143 22.84 -19.08 15.90
N PRO A 144 22.94 -17.78 15.56
CA PRO A 144 22.30 -16.70 16.30
C PRO A 144 20.81 -16.97 16.50
N ALA A 145 20.22 -16.47 17.58
CA ALA A 145 18.78 -16.58 17.77
C ALA A 145 18.05 -16.11 16.51
N ALA A 146 17.08 -16.92 16.05
CA ALA A 146 16.25 -16.52 14.92
C ALA A 146 15.65 -15.16 15.25
N SER A 147 15.87 -14.17 14.39
CA SER A 147 15.18 -12.90 14.53
C SER A 147 13.69 -13.21 14.51
N SER A 148 12.96 -12.79 15.54
CA SER A 148 11.52 -13.01 15.72
C SER A 148 10.67 -12.52 14.53
N SER A 149 11.28 -11.74 13.64
CA SER A 149 10.79 -11.42 12.31
C SER A 149 11.30 -12.46 11.29
N GLY A 150 10.47 -13.45 10.97
CA GLY A 150 10.78 -14.59 10.07
C GLY A 150 11.09 -14.25 8.60
N GLY A 151 11.69 -13.11 8.29
CA GLY A 151 12.19 -12.72 6.97
C GLY A 151 12.71 -11.28 6.94
N ARG A 152 13.58 -10.97 5.96
CA ARG A 152 14.04 -9.59 5.72
C ARG A 152 13.03 -8.86 4.86
N LEU A 153 12.15 -8.09 5.49
CA LEU A 153 11.21 -7.23 4.78
C LEU A 153 11.85 -5.87 4.45
N ALA A 154 11.67 -5.41 3.23
CA ALA A 154 12.12 -4.09 2.78
C ALA A 154 11.00 -3.38 1.99
N VAL A 155 10.99 -2.04 2.02
CA VAL A 155 10.01 -1.25 1.28
C VAL A 155 10.47 -1.12 -0.17
N LEU A 156 9.61 -1.50 -1.11
CA LEU A 156 9.90 -1.53 -2.54
C LEU A 156 9.28 -0.36 -3.31
N THR A 157 8.34 0.39 -2.72
CA THR A 157 7.62 1.48 -3.37
C THR A 157 7.34 2.58 -2.36
N ASP A 158 7.25 3.82 -2.86
CA ASP A 158 6.95 5.01 -2.05
C ASP A 158 5.80 4.77 -1.08
N THR A 159 6.06 5.14 0.16
CA THR A 159 5.07 5.16 1.23
C THR A 159 4.11 6.32 1.01
N ARG A 160 2.84 6.10 1.30
CA ARG A 160 1.83 7.16 1.27
C ARG A 160 0.77 6.97 2.32
N LEU A 161 0.15 8.06 2.71
CA LEU A 161 -0.99 8.07 3.63
C LEU A 161 -2.27 8.33 2.83
N ASP A 162 -3.09 7.29 2.71
CA ASP A 162 -4.40 7.37 2.06
C ASP A 162 -5.49 7.69 3.10
N GLY A 163 -6.52 8.42 2.67
CA GLY A 163 -7.67 8.84 3.49
C GLY A 163 -7.90 10.34 3.44
N SER A 164 -8.95 10.83 4.09
CA SER A 164 -9.27 12.26 4.21
C SER A 164 -9.81 12.56 5.62
N GLY A 165 -9.71 13.82 6.04
CA GLY A 165 -10.36 14.27 7.28
C GLY A 165 -11.86 14.50 7.06
N GLY A 166 -12.66 14.31 8.11
CA GLY A 166 -14.10 14.55 8.09
C GLY A 166 -14.49 15.85 8.79
N LEU A 167 -15.78 16.19 8.78
CA LEU A 167 -16.30 17.34 9.55
C LEU A 167 -16.00 17.20 11.05
N LEU A 168 -16.05 15.97 11.58
CA LEU A 168 -15.76 15.70 12.99
C LEU A 168 -14.32 16.03 13.38
N THR A 169 -13.35 15.89 12.47
CA THR A 169 -11.95 16.25 12.77
C THR A 169 -11.78 17.76 12.88
N TRP A 170 -12.67 18.58 12.28
CA TRP A 170 -12.71 20.02 12.54
C TRP A 170 -13.16 20.34 13.98
N PHE A 171 -13.94 19.45 14.61
CA PHE A 171 -14.35 19.56 16.00
C PHE A 171 -13.40 18.81 16.96
N GLY A 172 -12.25 18.35 16.47
CA GLY A 172 -11.21 17.72 17.31
C GLY A 172 -11.31 16.20 17.43
N ALA A 173 -12.16 15.52 16.66
CA ALA A 173 -12.15 14.05 16.63
C ALA A 173 -10.77 13.51 16.15
N PRO A 174 -10.35 12.32 16.63
CA PRO A 174 -9.13 11.64 16.20
C PRO A 174 -9.04 11.54 14.67
N PRO A 175 -7.99 12.11 14.04
CA PRO A 175 -7.79 11.93 12.61
C PRO A 175 -7.18 10.54 12.35
N ALA A 176 -7.75 9.81 11.39
CA ALA A 176 -7.29 8.50 10.97
C ALA A 176 -6.86 8.50 9.49
N ARG A 177 -5.81 7.75 9.17
CA ARG A 177 -5.31 7.50 7.82
C ARG A 177 -4.87 6.05 7.67
N THR A 178 -4.70 5.62 6.44
CA THR A 178 -4.14 4.31 6.11
C THR A 178 -2.77 4.50 5.49
N LEU A 179 -1.73 4.00 6.15
CA LEU A 179 -0.40 3.90 5.57
C LEU A 179 -0.40 2.77 4.54
N VAL A 180 -0.14 3.12 3.28
CA VAL A 180 -0.10 2.19 2.16
C VAL A 180 1.33 2.15 1.64
N LEU A 181 1.88 0.94 1.57
CA LEU A 181 3.21 0.70 1.02
C LEU A 181 3.32 -0.69 0.40
N THR A 182 4.34 -0.90 -0.43
CA THR A 182 4.66 -2.22 -0.95
C THR A 182 5.88 -2.75 -0.22
N VAL A 183 5.74 -3.91 0.41
CA VAL A 183 6.82 -4.59 1.13
C VAL A 183 7.26 -5.81 0.33
N GLY A 184 8.56 -5.99 0.17
CA GLY A 184 9.20 -7.15 -0.44
C GLY A 184 9.90 -8.02 0.60
N ASN A 185 9.83 -9.33 0.43
CA ASN A 185 10.62 -10.27 1.22
C ASN A 185 11.94 -10.56 0.51
N LEU A 186 13.02 -9.98 1.02
CA LEU A 186 14.39 -10.20 0.57
C LEU A 186 15.06 -11.42 1.25
N GLY A 187 14.36 -12.06 2.19
CA GLY A 187 14.81 -13.27 2.86
C GLY A 187 14.51 -14.54 2.06
N THR A 188 15.06 -15.66 2.53
CA THR A 188 14.87 -17.00 1.97
C THR A 188 13.71 -17.77 2.60
N THR A 189 13.11 -17.25 3.67
CA THR A 189 11.99 -17.86 4.41
C THR A 189 10.68 -17.14 4.11
N THR A 190 9.58 -17.90 4.04
CA THR A 190 8.24 -17.33 3.90
C THR A 190 7.82 -16.58 5.16
N VAL A 191 7.39 -15.33 5.02
CA VAL A 191 6.86 -14.53 6.13
C VAL A 191 5.34 -14.65 6.17
N LYS A 192 4.79 -15.17 7.25
CA LYS A 192 3.35 -15.29 7.47
C LYS A 192 2.88 -14.34 8.57
N ASP A 193 1.79 -13.64 8.30
CA ASP A 193 1.09 -12.71 9.19
C ASP A 193 2.02 -11.77 9.99
N PRO A 194 2.91 -11.01 9.31
CA PRO A 194 3.88 -10.14 9.96
C PRO A 194 3.22 -9.09 10.85
N VAL A 195 3.80 -8.89 12.04
CA VAL A 195 3.47 -7.80 12.94
C VAL A 195 4.39 -6.63 12.63
N PHE A 196 3.79 -5.50 12.26
CA PHE A 196 4.49 -4.24 12.05
C PHE A 196 4.29 -3.33 13.27
N GLU A 197 5.31 -2.55 13.60
CA GLU A 197 5.18 -1.47 14.58
C GLU A 197 4.98 -0.16 13.81
N VAL A 198 3.86 0.52 14.04
CA VAL A 198 3.57 1.82 13.45
C VAL A 198 3.77 2.89 14.51
N GLY A 199 4.72 3.79 14.26
CA GLY A 199 5.10 4.87 15.14
C GLY A 199 4.47 6.19 14.70
N THR A 200 3.93 6.97 15.63
CA THR A 200 3.53 8.37 15.36
C THR A 200 4.34 9.31 16.21
N ALA A 201 5.09 10.20 15.57
CA ALA A 201 5.89 11.24 16.23
C ALA A 201 5.32 12.63 15.89
N HIS A 202 5.45 13.55 16.85
CA HIS A 202 5.13 14.97 16.67
C HIS A 202 6.37 15.80 16.99
N GLY A 203 6.87 16.56 16.03
CA GLY A 203 8.11 17.34 16.20
C GLY A 203 9.31 16.46 16.58
N VAL A 204 9.98 16.81 17.69
CA VAL A 204 11.21 16.13 18.18
C VAL A 204 10.92 14.99 19.17
N PHE A 205 9.66 14.72 19.48
CA PHE A 205 9.31 13.66 20.42
C PHE A 205 9.50 12.27 19.79
N ALA A 206 9.89 11.32 20.63
CA ALA A 206 9.99 9.92 20.21
C ALA A 206 8.63 9.40 19.72
N PRO A 207 8.59 8.59 18.65
CA PRO A 207 7.35 8.02 18.16
C PRO A 207 6.70 7.11 19.20
N GLN A 208 5.39 7.25 19.36
CA GLN A 208 4.57 6.27 20.08
C GLN A 208 4.29 5.10 19.14
N TRP A 209 4.68 3.88 19.56
CA TRP A 209 4.62 2.68 18.73
C TRP A 209 3.38 1.85 19.04
N ASP A 210 2.65 1.52 17.99
CA ASP A 210 1.50 0.63 18.00
C ASP A 210 1.78 -0.61 17.16
N GLU A 211 1.55 -1.79 17.71
CA GLU A 211 1.63 -3.04 16.95
C GLU A 211 0.39 -3.22 16.06
N ARG A 212 0.64 -3.58 14.80
CA ARG A 212 -0.38 -3.86 13.78
C ARG A 212 -0.02 -5.14 13.05
N GLN A 213 -0.81 -6.18 13.29
CA GLN A 213 -0.70 -7.43 12.55
C GLN A 213 -1.32 -7.27 11.17
N TRP A 214 -0.54 -7.53 10.12
CA TRP A 214 -1.06 -7.64 8.77
C TRP A 214 -1.32 -9.11 8.45
N ARG A 215 -2.51 -9.40 7.93
CA ARG A 215 -2.88 -10.77 7.53
C ARG A 215 -2.47 -11.03 6.10
N GLY A 216 -1.63 -12.04 5.90
CA GLY A 216 -1.13 -12.42 4.59
C GLY A 216 0.20 -13.14 4.65
N THR A 217 0.60 -13.70 3.52
CA THR A 217 1.86 -14.45 3.39
C THR A 217 2.69 -13.86 2.27
N ILE A 218 3.97 -13.60 2.56
CA ILE A 218 4.93 -13.05 1.61
C ILE A 218 6.02 -14.12 1.38
N PRO A 219 5.97 -14.84 0.25
CA PRO A 219 6.99 -15.84 -0.06
C PRO A 219 8.35 -15.17 -0.30
N PRO A 220 9.46 -15.92 -0.24
CA PRO A 220 10.80 -15.44 -0.61
C PRO A 220 10.81 -14.79 -1.99
N GLY A 221 11.38 -13.59 -2.11
CA GLY A 221 11.37 -12.79 -3.36
C GLY A 221 9.99 -12.22 -3.76
N GLY A 222 8.95 -12.50 -2.97
CA GLY A 222 7.61 -11.99 -3.17
C GLY A 222 7.46 -10.54 -2.71
N ARG A 223 6.39 -9.89 -3.17
CA ARG A 223 5.99 -8.54 -2.77
C ARG A 223 4.50 -8.49 -2.44
N ALA A 224 4.14 -7.71 -1.44
CA ALA A 224 2.75 -7.50 -1.04
C ALA A 224 2.48 -6.01 -0.77
N ARG A 225 1.27 -5.57 -1.13
CA ARG A 225 0.79 -4.24 -0.75
C ARG A 225 0.19 -4.33 0.65
N VAL A 226 0.82 -3.64 1.60
CA VAL A 226 0.43 -3.60 3.00
C VAL A 226 -0.35 -2.31 3.25
N LYS A 227 -1.46 -2.42 3.98
CA LYS A 227 -2.31 -1.31 4.40
C LYS A 227 -2.42 -1.35 5.92
N LEU A 228 -1.93 -0.32 6.60
CA LEU A 228 -1.93 -0.26 8.06
C LEU A 228 -2.72 0.97 8.51
N PRO A 229 -3.75 0.81 9.36
CA PRO A 229 -4.48 1.95 9.91
C PRO A 229 -3.62 2.66 10.94
N VAL A 230 -3.60 3.99 10.85
CA VAL A 230 -2.88 4.90 11.73
C VAL A 230 -3.86 5.94 12.23
N GLU A 231 -3.96 6.10 13.54
CA GLU A 231 -4.86 7.05 14.19
C GLU A 231 -4.03 7.92 15.14
N LEU A 232 -4.27 9.22 15.11
CA LEU A 232 -3.66 10.15 16.06
C LEU A 232 -4.64 10.44 17.20
N SER A 233 -4.12 11.00 18.29
CA SER A 233 -4.95 11.43 19.40
C SER A 233 -5.98 12.50 19.02
N ALA A 234 -7.06 12.57 19.78
CA ALA A 234 -8.07 13.62 19.64
C ALA A 234 -7.41 15.00 19.79
N GLY A 235 -7.84 15.96 18.97
CA GLY A 235 -7.27 17.31 18.93
C GLY A 235 -5.88 17.41 18.29
N ALA A 236 -5.34 16.34 17.72
CA ALA A 236 -4.07 16.37 16.98
C ALA A 236 -4.10 17.41 15.84
N HIS A 237 -3.05 18.22 15.74
CA HIS A 237 -2.90 19.24 14.70
C HIS A 237 -1.43 19.59 14.46
N GLY A 238 -1.08 20.04 13.26
CA GLY A 238 0.29 20.37 12.87
C GLY A 238 1.00 19.22 12.14
N ALA A 239 2.33 19.24 12.16
CA ALA A 239 3.16 18.26 11.44
C ALA A 239 3.42 17.03 12.30
N TYR A 240 3.05 15.86 11.78
CA TYR A 240 3.34 14.56 12.35
C TYR A 240 4.22 13.76 11.38
N THR A 241 4.97 12.81 11.91
CA THR A 241 5.69 11.82 11.13
C THR A 241 5.18 10.44 11.51
N VAL A 242 4.80 9.64 10.51
CA VAL A 242 4.41 8.25 10.68
C VAL A 242 5.59 7.37 10.27
N SER A 243 6.14 6.64 11.22
CA SER A 243 7.24 5.71 10.99
C SER A 243 6.71 4.28 10.98
N LEU A 244 7.26 3.43 10.12
CA LEU A 244 6.97 2.01 10.09
C LEU A 244 8.23 1.25 10.50
N LYS A 245 8.10 0.30 11.42
CA LYS A 245 9.20 -0.54 11.90
C LYS A 245 8.83 -2.02 11.80
N TYR A 246 9.83 -2.83 11.50
CA TYR A 246 9.73 -4.29 11.47
C TYR A 246 11.06 -4.90 11.88
N GLY A 247 11.03 -5.92 12.74
CA GLY A 247 12.25 -6.62 13.16
C GLY A 247 13.31 -5.71 13.78
N GLY A 248 12.90 -4.67 14.51
CA GLY A 248 13.82 -3.72 15.14
C GLY A 248 14.34 -2.60 14.22
N ARG A 249 13.98 -2.57 12.93
CA ARG A 249 14.45 -1.57 11.97
C ARG A 249 13.32 -0.71 11.42
N VAL A 250 13.55 0.59 11.33
CA VAL A 250 12.63 1.52 10.65
C VAL A 250 12.71 1.26 9.14
N LEU A 251 11.57 0.92 8.56
CA LEU A 251 11.40 0.57 7.16
C LEU A 251 11.05 1.78 6.30
N ALA A 252 10.27 2.73 6.84
CA ALA A 252 9.87 3.94 6.14
C ALA A 252 9.38 5.02 7.11
N GLU A 253 9.42 6.27 6.66
CA GLU A 253 8.86 7.42 7.36
C GLU A 253 8.05 8.26 6.38
N GLN A 254 6.85 8.69 6.80
CA GLN A 254 5.94 9.47 5.99
C GLN A 254 5.48 10.71 6.74
N PRO A 255 5.71 11.93 6.22
CA PRO A 255 5.18 13.14 6.82
C PRO A 255 3.65 13.21 6.65
N TRP A 256 2.98 13.71 7.69
CA TRP A 256 1.54 13.92 7.74
C TRP A 256 1.22 15.30 8.33
N ALA A 257 0.73 16.21 7.48
CA ALA A 257 0.21 17.50 7.92
C ALA A 257 -1.27 17.37 8.33
N VAL A 258 -1.58 17.68 9.59
CA VAL A 258 -2.93 17.65 10.16
C VAL A 258 -3.45 19.08 10.31
N GLY A 259 -4.63 19.35 9.75
CA GLY A 259 -5.28 20.66 9.83
C GLY A 259 -5.71 21.03 11.25
N ARG A 260 -5.82 22.33 11.53
CA ARG A 260 -6.28 22.82 12.85
C ARG A 260 -7.80 22.60 13.02
N PRO A 261 -8.26 22.17 14.21
CA PRO A 261 -9.68 21.96 14.49
C PRO A 261 -10.40 23.29 14.77
N TRP A 262 -10.83 23.99 13.71
CA TRP A 262 -11.53 25.29 13.81
C TRP A 262 -13.01 25.20 14.16
N GLY A 263 -13.62 24.01 14.17
CA GLY A 263 -15.06 23.82 14.28
C GLY A 263 -15.63 24.43 15.57
N VAL A 264 -14.96 24.23 16.71
CA VAL A 264 -15.39 24.79 18.00
C VAL A 264 -15.29 26.32 18.00
N THR A 265 -14.21 26.88 17.48
CA THR A 265 -14.01 28.33 17.39
C THR A 265 -15.05 28.98 16.47
N LEU A 266 -15.29 28.38 15.30
CA LEU A 266 -16.26 28.90 14.33
C LEU A 266 -17.68 28.82 14.87
N PHE A 267 -18.02 27.74 15.58
CA PHE A 267 -19.31 27.61 16.27
C PHE A 267 -19.54 28.75 17.27
N TRP A 268 -18.57 29.05 18.13
CA TRP A 268 -18.69 30.16 19.09
C TRP A 268 -18.77 31.53 18.41
N ILE A 269 -18.00 31.77 17.35
CA ILE A 269 -18.09 33.01 16.56
C ILE A 269 -19.50 33.16 15.98
N LEU A 270 -20.03 32.09 15.37
CA LEU A 270 -21.37 32.11 14.79
C LEU A 270 -22.44 32.33 15.86
N LEU A 271 -22.32 31.70 17.03
CA LEU A 271 -23.23 31.90 18.15
C LEU A 271 -23.23 33.36 18.62
N CYS A 272 -22.03 33.95 18.80
CA CYS A 272 -21.85 35.35 19.17
C CYS A 272 -22.41 36.34 18.12
N LEU A 273 -22.57 35.93 16.86
CA LEU A 273 -23.15 36.76 15.81
C LEU A 273 -24.67 36.57 15.69
N VAL A 274 -25.12 35.32 15.66
CA VAL A 274 -26.52 34.95 15.39
C VAL A 274 -27.42 35.27 16.57
N VAL A 275 -26.98 35.02 17.81
CA VAL A 275 -27.80 35.26 19.00
C VAL A 275 -28.11 36.76 19.16
N PRO A 276 -27.13 37.68 19.15
CA PRO A 276 -27.44 39.11 19.21
C PRO A 276 -28.28 39.61 18.04
N ALA A 277 -28.02 39.12 16.82
CA ALA A 277 -28.83 39.49 15.65
C ALA A 277 -30.29 39.04 15.79
N ALA A 278 -30.53 37.82 16.30
CA ALA A 278 -31.87 37.31 16.56
C ALA A 278 -32.57 38.12 17.66
N VAL A 279 -31.89 38.41 18.77
CA VAL A 279 -32.42 39.26 19.86
C VAL A 279 -32.77 40.65 19.33
N PHE A 280 -31.90 41.26 18.53
CA PHE A 280 -32.15 42.56 17.90
C PHE A 280 -33.38 42.52 16.97
N ARG A 281 -33.50 41.50 16.12
CA ARG A 281 -34.65 41.30 15.22
C ARG A 281 -35.96 41.13 15.99
N ILE A 282 -35.94 40.35 17.08
CA ILE A 282 -37.10 40.15 17.94
C ILE A 282 -37.47 41.46 18.64
N GLY A 283 -36.48 42.19 19.19
CA GLY A 283 -36.69 43.50 19.80
C GLY A 283 -37.33 44.50 18.83
N MET A 284 -36.83 44.59 17.60
CA MET A 284 -37.41 45.43 16.55
C MET A 284 -38.84 45.01 16.20
N ALA A 285 -39.11 43.71 16.07
CA ALA A 285 -40.46 43.20 15.81
C ALA A 285 -41.45 43.54 16.94
N VAL A 286 -41.00 43.51 18.20
CA VAL A 286 -41.80 43.93 19.36
C VAL A 286 -42.06 45.43 19.32
N VAL A 287 -41.04 46.25 19.07
CA VAL A 287 -41.18 47.71 18.96
C VAL A 287 -42.16 48.06 17.84
N ASP A 288 -42.05 47.45 16.66
CA ASP A 288 -42.96 47.69 15.53
C ASP A 288 -44.40 47.27 15.85
N ARG A 289 -44.59 46.23 16.68
CA ARG A 289 -45.91 45.77 17.12
C ARG A 289 -46.54 46.68 18.18
N VAL A 290 -45.72 47.25 19.07
CA VAL A 290 -46.16 48.14 20.16
C VAL A 290 -46.25 49.60 19.70
N ARG A 291 -45.58 49.96 18.60
CA ARG A 291 -45.67 51.30 18.03
C ARG A 291 -47.14 51.60 17.72
N PRO A 292 -47.74 52.63 18.33
CA PRO A 292 -49.09 53.01 17.97
C PRO A 292 -49.07 53.31 16.47
N ARG A 293 -49.96 52.65 15.71
CA ARG A 293 -50.21 53.03 14.32
C ARG A 293 -50.52 54.52 14.33
N SER A 294 -49.54 55.36 13.99
CA SER A 294 -49.77 56.77 13.78
C SER A 294 -50.84 56.85 12.70
N ARG A 295 -52.07 57.15 13.12
CA ARG A 295 -53.13 57.62 12.24
C ARG A 295 -52.58 58.88 11.58
N ARG A 296 -51.97 58.77 10.41
CA ARG A 296 -51.86 59.92 9.52
C ARG A 296 -52.58 59.62 8.22
N ALA A 297 -53.48 60.56 7.95
CA ALA A 297 -54.04 60.89 6.66
C ALA A 297 -54.91 59.83 5.98
N ARG A 298 -56.19 59.94 6.32
CA ARG A 298 -57.32 59.79 5.40
C ARG A 298 -56.95 60.25 3.97
N PRO A 299 -57.35 59.52 2.91
CA PRO A 299 -57.17 59.97 1.54
C PRO A 299 -57.94 61.28 1.33
N THR A 300 -57.29 62.32 0.81
CA THR A 300 -57.94 63.58 0.43
C THR A 300 -58.80 63.37 -0.80
N ARG A 301 -60.01 62.84 -0.56
CA ARG A 301 -61.17 63.05 -1.42
C ARG A 301 -61.68 64.49 -1.21
N ARG A 302 -61.87 65.19 -2.32
CA ARG A 302 -62.74 66.37 -2.60
C ARG A 302 -61.97 67.68 -2.81
N PHE A 303 -61.99 68.17 -4.07
CA PHE A 303 -62.89 69.28 -4.40
C PHE A 303 -63.52 69.07 -5.78
N ARG A 304 -64.83 68.78 -5.72
CA ARG A 304 -65.82 68.86 -6.78
C ARG A 304 -66.10 70.36 -6.96
N ARG A 305 -65.80 70.95 -8.12
CA ARG A 305 -66.35 72.27 -8.50
C ARG A 305 -67.59 72.08 -9.40
N PRO A 306 -68.60 72.95 -9.29
CA PRO A 306 -69.87 72.82 -9.99
C PRO A 306 -69.77 73.29 -11.44
N ARG A 307 -70.73 72.77 -12.19
CA ARG A 307 -71.00 72.88 -13.62
C ARG A 307 -71.93 74.08 -13.85
N THR A 308 -71.54 75.03 -14.70
CA THR A 308 -72.46 75.96 -15.38
C THR A 308 -71.80 76.49 -16.65
N GLY A 309 -72.47 76.28 -17.78
CA GLY A 309 -72.08 76.77 -19.10
C GLY A 309 -72.63 75.84 -20.20
N PRO A 310 -73.72 76.20 -20.89
CA PRO A 310 -74.25 75.45 -22.03
C PRO A 310 -73.62 75.93 -23.34
N GLY A 311 -73.36 75.01 -24.27
CA GLY A 311 -72.91 75.32 -25.63
C GLY A 311 -72.88 74.04 -26.46
N PRO A 312 -73.68 73.93 -27.54
CA PRO A 312 -73.87 72.69 -28.29
C PRO A 312 -72.92 72.54 -29.49
N ASP A 313 -73.02 71.37 -30.10
CA ASP A 313 -72.65 70.99 -31.47
C ASP A 313 -71.24 70.46 -31.78
N GLY A 314 -71.23 69.27 -32.40
CA GLY A 314 -70.15 68.78 -33.26
C GLY A 314 -69.70 67.33 -33.02
N PRO A 315 -70.08 66.35 -33.86
CA PRO A 315 -69.59 64.98 -33.79
C PRO A 315 -68.44 64.73 -34.79
N GLY A 316 -67.48 63.85 -34.45
CA GLY A 316 -66.66 63.18 -35.47
C GLY A 316 -65.29 62.64 -35.04
N GLY A 317 -65.03 61.36 -35.35
CA GLY A 317 -63.71 60.76 -35.62
C GLY A 317 -63.00 60.12 -34.41
N ARG A 318 -62.99 58.79 -34.20
CA ARG A 318 -62.34 57.67 -34.94
C ARG A 318 -60.84 57.45 -34.58
N GLU A 319 -60.63 56.55 -33.60
CA GLU A 319 -59.68 55.40 -33.57
C GLU A 319 -58.14 55.57 -33.78
N PRO A 320 -57.28 54.55 -33.54
CA PRO A 320 -56.25 54.58 -32.49
C PRO A 320 -54.80 54.37 -33.01
N SER A 321 -53.78 54.53 -32.16
CA SER A 321 -52.49 53.83 -32.37
C SER A 321 -51.59 53.71 -31.15
N ALA A 322 -50.97 52.53 -31.09
CA ALA A 322 -50.11 51.96 -30.06
C ALA A 322 -48.65 52.41 -30.15
N VAL A 323 -47.92 52.39 -29.01
CA VAL A 323 -46.55 51.85 -28.84
C VAL A 323 -46.30 51.57 -27.34
N PRO A 324 -45.76 50.41 -26.91
CA PRO A 324 -45.10 50.29 -25.62
C PRO A 324 -43.58 50.33 -25.79
N ALA A 325 -42.90 51.24 -25.08
CA ALA A 325 -41.45 51.24 -24.95
C ALA A 325 -41.05 50.56 -23.63
N SER A 326 -40.41 49.40 -23.77
CA SER A 326 -39.70 48.69 -22.71
C SER A 326 -38.37 49.39 -22.43
N THR A 327 -38.09 49.75 -21.17
CA THR A 327 -36.75 50.17 -20.75
C THR A 327 -36.33 49.38 -19.53
N SER A 328 -35.43 48.42 -19.76
CA SER A 328 -34.62 47.74 -18.76
C SER A 328 -33.51 48.68 -18.29
N ALA A 329 -33.48 49.01 -17.00
CA ALA A 329 -32.44 49.83 -16.40
C ALA A 329 -31.23 48.95 -16.03
N ILE A 330 -30.09 49.17 -16.71
CA ILE A 330 -28.79 48.61 -16.35
C ILE A 330 -27.89 49.78 -15.89
N LEU A 331 -27.25 49.60 -14.73
CA LEU A 331 -26.43 50.58 -14.01
C LEU A 331 -25.00 50.73 -14.61
N PRO A 332 -24.31 51.86 -14.35
CA PRO A 332 -23.32 52.44 -15.26
C PRO A 332 -21.85 52.01 -15.05
N TRP A 333 -21.60 50.82 -14.48
CA TRP A 333 -20.23 50.41 -14.11
C TRP A 333 -19.78 49.06 -14.70
N PHE A 334 -20.51 48.55 -15.70
CA PHE A 334 -20.02 47.49 -16.58
C PHE A 334 -19.63 48.09 -17.93
N THR A 335 -18.33 48.25 -18.16
CA THR A 335 -17.76 48.40 -19.51
C THR A 335 -17.31 47.02 -20.00
N PRO A 336 -17.92 46.46 -21.06
CA PRO A 336 -17.36 45.32 -21.77
C PRO A 336 -16.43 45.84 -22.87
N GLY A 337 -15.14 45.50 -22.80
CA GLY A 337 -14.22 45.87 -23.86
C GLY A 337 -12.81 45.31 -23.68
N THR A 338 -12.61 44.04 -24.05
CA THR A 338 -11.41 43.62 -24.81
C THR A 338 -11.61 42.18 -25.33
N ALA A 339 -11.76 42.06 -26.64
CA ALA A 339 -11.64 40.81 -27.39
C ALA A 339 -10.15 40.60 -27.79
N PRO A 340 -9.73 39.37 -28.17
CA PRO A 340 -8.35 38.91 -28.11
C PRO A 340 -7.56 39.20 -29.41
N VAL A 341 -6.22 39.32 -29.29
CA VAL A 341 -5.28 39.30 -30.42
C VAL A 341 -4.33 38.11 -30.26
N PRO A 342 -4.04 37.33 -31.32
CA PRO A 342 -3.18 36.14 -31.28
C PRO A 342 -1.73 36.38 -31.75
N ALA A 343 -0.83 35.52 -31.26
CA ALA A 343 0.52 35.15 -31.74
C ALA A 343 1.57 36.29 -31.81
N ASP A 344 2.86 36.13 -31.50
CA ASP A 344 3.75 34.97 -31.50
C ASP A 344 5.08 35.35 -30.77
N ARG A 345 5.90 34.33 -30.46
CA ARG A 345 7.37 34.33 -30.22
C ARG A 345 8.00 34.53 -28.82
N LEU A 346 8.74 33.46 -28.46
CA LEU A 346 9.99 33.35 -27.67
C LEU A 346 9.81 33.33 -26.14
N SER A 347 10.27 32.35 -25.34
CA SER A 347 11.24 31.26 -25.52
C SER A 347 11.00 30.14 -24.50
N ALA A 348 11.42 28.93 -24.83
CA ALA A 348 11.42 27.72 -24.00
C ALA A 348 12.72 27.63 -23.14
N PRO A 349 12.93 26.60 -22.29
CA PRO A 349 13.42 26.72 -20.92
C PRO A 349 14.95 26.56 -20.81
N HIS A 350 15.53 27.07 -19.71
CA HIS A 350 16.93 26.83 -19.36
C HIS A 350 17.08 25.53 -18.57
N ASP A 351 17.86 24.60 -19.12
CA ASP A 351 18.35 23.38 -18.47
C ASP A 351 19.66 23.69 -17.73
N ASP A 352 19.68 23.52 -16.41
CA ASP A 352 20.88 23.64 -15.58
C ASP A 352 21.21 22.31 -14.87
N ARG A 353 22.20 21.56 -15.41
CA ARG A 353 23.25 20.75 -14.71
C ARG A 353 23.91 19.73 -15.66
N PRO A 354 25.09 19.15 -15.34
CA PRO A 354 26.16 19.55 -14.40
C PRO A 354 27.59 19.48 -15.01
N THR A 355 28.55 20.21 -14.45
CA THR A 355 29.98 20.08 -14.81
C THR A 355 30.72 19.23 -13.77
N SER A 356 31.16 18.03 -14.16
CA SER A 356 32.13 17.22 -13.39
C SER A 356 33.55 17.80 -13.47
N PRO A 357 34.31 17.85 -12.37
CA PRO A 357 35.74 18.15 -12.41
C PRO A 357 36.55 16.94 -12.89
N ARG A 358 37.44 17.20 -13.85
CA ARG A 358 38.45 16.29 -14.40
C ARG A 358 39.62 16.18 -13.40
N LEU A 359 39.94 14.98 -12.92
CA LEU A 359 41.22 14.71 -12.24
C LEU A 359 42.37 14.80 -13.25
N PRO A 360 43.51 15.42 -12.90
CA PRO A 360 44.73 15.31 -13.69
C PRO A 360 45.44 13.98 -13.42
N ALA A 361 45.85 13.33 -14.50
CA ALA A 361 46.75 12.19 -14.53
C ALA A 361 48.20 12.63 -14.23
N GLY A 362 48.98 11.75 -13.59
CA GLY A 362 50.43 11.74 -13.72
C GLY A 362 51.23 11.73 -12.42
N ARG A 363 51.58 10.53 -11.93
CA ARG A 363 52.93 10.23 -11.44
C ARG A 363 53.18 8.73 -11.46
N GLU A 364 54.11 8.32 -12.31
CA GLU A 364 54.77 7.01 -12.30
C GLU A 364 55.79 6.91 -11.14
N PRO A 365 56.27 5.70 -10.82
CA PRO A 365 56.99 5.39 -9.59
C PRO A 365 58.51 5.62 -9.69
N SER A 366 59.13 5.88 -8.53
CA SER A 366 60.57 5.87 -8.34
C SER A 366 60.92 4.90 -7.20
N GLU A 367 61.89 4.02 -7.50
CA GLU A 367 62.68 3.11 -6.65
C GLU A 367 62.01 1.86 -6.04
#